data_AF-A0A836STN3-F1
#
_entry.id   AF-A0A836STN3-F1
#
_cell.length_a   1.000
_cell.length_b   1.000
_cell.length_c   1.000
_cell.angle_alpha   90.00
_cell.angle_beta   90.00
_cell.angle_gamma   90.00
#
_symmetry.space_group_name_H-M   'P 1'
#
loop_
_entity.id
_entity.type
_entity.pdbx_description
1 polymer ?
#
loop_
_entity_poly.entity_id
_entity_poly.type
_entity_poly.pdbx_seq_one_letter_code
_entity_poly.pdbx_strand_id
1 'polypeptide(L)'
;MAHKKGQGSTRNGRDSISKRRGVKRFGGQFVRAGNILVRQLGTRFIPGRNVGMGRDFTLFALRDGVVEFDRGGRRVNVREVAPATART
;
A
#
# COMPACT_ATOMS: atom_id res chain seq x y z
N MET A 1 -51.96 -16.17 28.53
CA MET A 1 -50.59 -15.82 28.09
C MET A 1 -50.57 -15.79 26.57
N ALA A 2 -50.55 -14.60 25.97
CA ALA A 2 -50.52 -14.44 24.52
C ALA A 2 -49.08 -14.22 24.08
N HIS A 3 -48.49 -15.25 23.47
CA HIS A 3 -47.21 -15.13 22.80
C HIS A 3 -47.37 -14.30 21.52
N LYS A 4 -46.75 -13.14 21.49
CA LYS A 4 -46.12 -12.64 20.26
C LYS A 4 -44.81 -11.97 20.65
N LYS A 5 -43.71 -12.71 20.53
CA LYS A 5 -42.38 -12.08 20.45
C LYS A 5 -42.37 -11.31 19.13
N GLY A 6 -42.62 -10.00 19.18
CA GLY A 6 -42.43 -9.13 18.03
C GLY A 6 -40.97 -9.24 17.59
N GLN A 7 -40.73 -9.96 16.49
CA GLN A 7 -39.39 -10.14 15.96
C GLN A 7 -39.11 -8.97 15.02
N GLY A 8 -38.31 -8.00 15.46
CA GLY A 8 -37.77 -6.97 14.57
C GLY A 8 -36.72 -7.57 13.66
N SER A 9 -36.86 -7.43 12.34
CA SER A 9 -35.81 -7.83 11.39
C SER A 9 -34.70 -6.78 11.37
N THR A 10 -33.45 -7.21 11.33
CA THR A 10 -32.31 -6.30 11.18
C THR A 10 -32.27 -5.72 9.77
N ARG A 11 -32.12 -4.39 9.65
CA ARG A 11 -31.98 -3.68 8.36
C ARG A 11 -30.52 -3.53 7.90
N ASN A 12 -29.58 -4.05 8.71
CA ASN A 12 -28.14 -3.86 8.54
C ASN A 12 -27.51 -5.16 8.02
N GLY A 13 -27.52 -5.35 6.69
CA GLY A 13 -26.92 -6.51 6.03
C GLY A 13 -26.03 -6.15 4.83
N ARG A 14 -25.71 -4.86 4.65
CA ARG A 14 -24.90 -4.38 3.53
C ARG A 14 -23.47 -4.11 4.00
N ASP A 15 -22.52 -4.74 3.33
CA ASP A 15 -21.10 -4.42 3.45
C ASP A 15 -20.47 -4.32 2.06
N SER A 16 -19.38 -3.56 1.98
CA SER A 16 -18.61 -3.37 0.76
C SER A 16 -17.47 -4.38 0.68
N ILE A 17 -17.14 -4.83 -0.54
CA ILE A 17 -15.99 -5.73 -0.74
C ILE A 17 -14.69 -5.03 -0.36
N SER A 18 -13.83 -5.72 0.39
CA SER A 18 -12.51 -5.22 0.78
C SER A 18 -11.64 -4.87 -0.44
N LYS A 19 -10.94 -3.74 -0.37
CA LYS A 19 -10.17 -3.20 -1.51
C LYS A 19 -8.69 -3.63 -1.52
N ARG A 20 -8.29 -4.55 -0.63
CA ARG A 20 -6.91 -5.06 -0.51
C ARG A 20 -5.84 -3.96 -0.44
N ARG A 21 -6.14 -2.84 0.22
CA ARG A 21 -5.20 -1.74 0.48
C ARG A 21 -4.10 -2.19 1.45
N GLY A 22 -3.01 -1.44 1.55
CA GLY A 22 -1.86 -1.69 2.41
C GLY A 22 -0.53 -1.66 1.68
N VAL A 23 0.54 -1.83 2.46
CA VAL A 23 1.92 -1.95 1.97
C VAL A 23 2.08 -3.25 1.19
N LYS A 24 2.79 -3.19 0.06
CA LYS A 24 3.07 -4.30 -0.85
C LYS A 24 4.55 -4.68 -0.89
N ARG A 25 5.43 -3.73 -0.58
CA ARG A 25 6.87 -3.92 -0.42
C ARG A 25 7.33 -3.24 0.85
N PHE A 26 8.02 -4.01 1.69
CA PHE A 26 8.52 -3.55 2.98
C PHE A 26 9.96 -3.03 2.86
N GLY A 27 10.43 -2.34 3.91
CA GLY A 27 11.81 -1.84 3.96
C GLY A 27 12.83 -2.97 3.79
N GLY A 28 13.92 -2.69 3.07
CA GLY A 28 14.97 -3.65 2.78
C GLY A 28 14.70 -4.57 1.57
N GLN A 29 13.50 -4.52 0.97
CA GLN A 29 13.19 -5.33 -0.20
C GLN A 29 13.66 -4.66 -1.50
N PHE A 30 14.26 -5.47 -2.38
CA PHE A 30 14.58 -5.05 -3.74
C PHE A 30 13.30 -4.92 -4.58
N VAL A 31 13.21 -3.84 -5.35
CA VAL A 31 12.11 -3.52 -6.25
C VAL A 31 12.65 -3.05 -7.59
N ARG A 32 11.87 -3.34 -8.65
CA ARG A 32 12.10 -2.81 -9.99
C ARG A 32 11.22 -1.58 -10.20
N ALA A 33 11.61 -0.73 -11.15
CA ALA A 33 10.80 0.37 -11.62
C ALA A 33 9.41 -0.12 -12.04
N GLY A 34 8.38 0.62 -11.65
CA GLY A 34 6.97 0.27 -11.85
C GLY A 34 6.36 -0.61 -10.74
N ASN A 35 7.15 -1.22 -9.85
CA ASN A 35 6.59 -2.01 -8.76
C ASN A 35 5.74 -1.16 -7.81
N ILE A 36 4.57 -1.67 -7.46
CA ILE A 36 3.69 -1.06 -6.46
C ILE A 36 4.28 -1.25 -5.07
N LEU A 37 4.45 -0.15 -4.34
CA LEU A 37 4.96 -0.12 -2.98
C LEU A 37 3.83 -0.09 -1.96
N VAL A 38 2.82 0.76 -2.16
CA VAL A 38 1.70 0.92 -1.22
C VAL A 38 0.40 1.24 -1.98
N ARG A 39 -0.68 0.52 -1.66
CA ARG A 39 -2.04 0.90 -2.08
C ARG A 39 -2.77 1.55 -0.91
N GLN A 40 -3.22 2.79 -1.07
CA GLN A 40 -3.83 3.56 0.02
C GLN A 40 -5.00 4.41 -0.47
N LEU A 41 -5.74 5.01 0.46
CA LEU A 41 -6.71 6.07 0.16
C LEU A 41 -6.18 7.33 0.88
N GLY A 42 -5.98 8.42 0.13
CA GLY A 42 -5.25 9.58 0.63
C GLY A 42 -3.78 9.28 0.94
N THR A 43 -3.07 10.24 1.51
CA THR A 43 -1.62 10.19 1.73
C THR A 43 -1.25 9.75 3.14
N ARG A 44 -1.52 8.48 3.47
CA ARG A 44 -1.02 7.87 4.73
C ARG A 44 0.50 7.81 4.69
N PHE A 45 1.01 7.29 3.58
CA PHE A 45 2.40 7.36 3.17
C PHE A 45 2.60 8.41 2.07
N ILE A 46 3.73 9.09 2.10
CA ILE A 46 4.10 10.18 1.20
C ILE A 46 5.26 9.71 0.33
N PRO A 47 5.26 9.99 -0.99
CA PRO A 47 6.37 9.68 -1.86
C PRO A 47 7.61 10.45 -1.44
N GLY A 48 8.72 9.74 -1.40
CA GLY A 48 10.05 10.29 -1.20
C GLY A 48 10.88 10.14 -2.46
N ARG A 49 12.17 9.86 -2.28
CA ARG A 49 13.13 9.74 -3.38
C ARG A 49 12.81 8.51 -4.23
N ASN A 50 12.78 8.68 -5.55
CA ASN A 50 12.54 7.62 -6.55
C ASN A 50 11.20 6.89 -6.40
N VAL A 51 10.19 7.55 -5.83
CA VAL A 51 8.83 7.01 -5.67
C VAL A 51 7.83 7.98 -6.29
N GLY A 52 6.97 7.47 -7.16
CA GLY A 52 5.85 8.21 -7.75
C GLY A 52 4.53 7.95 -7.00
N MET A 53 3.55 8.83 -7.20
CA MET A 53 2.18 8.67 -6.72
C MET A 53 1.20 8.69 -7.90
N GLY A 54 0.33 7.67 -7.98
CA GLY A 54 -0.76 7.61 -8.95
C GLY A 54 -1.96 8.46 -8.54
N ARG A 55 -2.93 8.62 -9.46
CA ARG A 55 -4.19 9.35 -9.21
C ARG A 55 -4.99 8.78 -8.04
N ASP A 56 -4.89 7.48 -7.80
CA ASP A 56 -5.56 6.76 -6.71
C ASP A 56 -4.74 6.73 -5.41
N PHE A 57 -3.71 7.57 -5.31
CA PHE A 57 -2.75 7.64 -4.20
C PHE A 57 -1.84 6.42 -4.04
N THR A 58 -1.83 5.48 -5.00
CA THR A 58 -0.91 4.33 -4.99
C THR A 58 0.53 4.81 -5.18
N LEU A 59 1.44 4.32 -4.34
CA LEU A 59 2.88 4.59 -4.46
C LEU A 59 3.56 3.50 -5.28
N PHE A 60 4.44 3.90 -6.20
CA PHE A 60 5.20 2.99 -7.05
C PHE A 60 6.66 3.44 -7.21
N ALA A 61 7.56 2.48 -7.47
CA ALA A 61 8.98 2.76 -7.68
C ALA A 61 9.23 3.37 -9.06
N LEU A 62 10.03 4.43 -9.14
CA LEU A 62 10.47 5.05 -10.40
C LEU A 62 11.77 4.44 -10.93
N ARG A 63 12.58 3.86 -10.04
CA ARG A 63 13.88 3.24 -10.33
C ARG A 63 14.01 1.91 -9.61
N ASP A 64 14.94 1.08 -10.10
CA ASP A 64 15.33 -0.16 -9.44
C ASP A 64 16.15 0.15 -8.19
N GLY A 65 15.93 -0.61 -7.11
CA GLY A 65 16.62 -0.36 -5.85
C GLY A 65 15.98 -1.04 -4.65
N VAL A 66 16.34 -0.59 -3.46
CA VAL A 66 15.84 -1.12 -2.19
C VAL A 66 14.90 -0.12 -1.53
N VAL A 67 13.75 -0.60 -1.06
CA VAL A 67 12.75 0.24 -0.39
C VAL A 67 13.24 0.66 0.99
N GLU A 68 13.07 1.93 1.33
CA GLU A 68 13.43 2.50 2.62
C GLU A 68 12.28 3.39 3.13
N PHE A 69 11.90 3.22 4.40
CA PHE A 69 10.88 4.04 5.04
C PHE A 69 11.57 5.01 6.00
N ASP A 70 11.26 6.30 5.88
CA ASP A 70 11.90 7.38 6.65
C ASP A 70 10.86 8.25 7.38
N ARG A 71 11.33 9.11 8.28
CA ARG A 71 10.61 10.19 8.97
C ARG A 71 9.37 9.70 9.72
N GLY A 72 9.60 8.92 10.77
CA GLY A 72 8.52 8.30 11.56
C GLY A 72 7.70 7.28 10.76
N GLY A 73 8.26 6.74 9.67
CA GLY A 73 7.68 5.67 8.85
C GLY A 73 6.66 6.13 7.81
N ARG A 74 6.39 7.43 7.64
CA ARG A 74 5.39 7.92 6.66
C ARG A 74 5.96 8.25 5.28
N ARG A 75 7.27 8.42 5.11
CA ARG A 75 7.88 8.68 3.80
C ARG A 75 8.46 7.39 3.22
N VAL A 76 8.18 7.10 1.95
CA VAL A 76 8.70 5.92 1.24
C VAL A 76 9.70 6.34 0.19
N ASN A 77 10.91 5.78 0.27
CA ASN A 77 12.01 6.02 -0.65
C ASN A 77 12.42 4.72 -1.33
N VAL A 78 13.05 4.82 -2.50
CA VAL A 78 13.78 3.72 -3.12
C VAL A 78 15.24 4.14 -3.29
N ARG A 79 16.12 3.48 -2.54
CA ARG A 79 17.57 3.66 -2.64
C ARG A 79 18.08 2.87 -3.84
N GLU A 80 18.65 3.56 -4.81
CA GLU A 80 19.26 2.92 -5.97
C GLU A 80 20.36 1.95 -5.53
N VAL A 81 20.37 0.77 -6.13
CA VAL A 81 21.46 -0.21 -5.98
C VAL A 81 22.11 -0.32 -7.34
N ALA A 82 23.44 -0.15 -7.38
CA ALA A 82 24.20 -0.32 -8.60
C ALA A 82 23.94 -1.74 -9.16
N PRO A 83 23.76 -1.89 -10.48
CA PRO A 83 23.58 -3.21 -11.07
C PRO A 83 24.82 -4.04 -10.70
N ALA A 84 24.60 -5.25 -10.17
CA ALA A 84 25.68 -6.17 -9.92
C ALA A 84 26.36 -6.45 -11.26
N THR A 85 27.58 -5.93 -11.45
CA THR A 85 28.39 -6.20 -12.64
C THR A 85 28.46 -7.71 -12.81
N ALA A 86 27.81 -8.22 -13.86
CA ALA A 86 27.93 -9.61 -14.26
C ALA A 86 29.42 -9.86 -14.54
N ARG A 87 30.05 -10.69 -13.71
CA ARG A 87 31.40 -11.19 -13.99
C ARG A 87 31.25 -12.29 -15.03
N THR A 88 31.86 -12.04 -16.19
CA THR A 88 32.00 -12.96 -17.33
C THR A 88 32.69 -14.26 -16.91
#